data_AF-A0A229UKU9-F1
#
_entry.id   AF-A0A229UKU9-F1
#
_cell.length_a   1.000
_cell.length_b   1.000
_cell.length_c   1.000
_cell.angle_alpha   90.00
_cell.angle_beta   90.00
_cell.angle_gamma   90.00
#
_symmetry.space_group_name_H-M   'P 1'
#
loop_
_entity.id
_entity.type
_entity.pdbx_description
1 polymer ?
#
loop_
_entity_poly.entity_id
_entity_poly.type
_entity_poly.pdbx_seq_one_letter_code
_entity_poly.pdbx_strand_id
1 'polypeptide(L)'
;MNMPMKPQADSGTAHITELAVVLDRLKQEHSELMQVLTEMEEQAVQAELETDKHRALGSLLHLRLWTLAFKEELDRHSEWEEKELFPFLNAYFRHSAFPTVMASFLSLEKDHELAMNYMQSFLRSVHALKSDSDAMRMKQAAALLTHACRILRSHLEKEEQLVFPMTEKVLTDIDSLFS
;
A
#
# COMPACT_ATOMS: atom_id res chain seq x y z
N MET A 1 -38.21 13.31 41.32
CA MET A 1 -38.80 12.54 40.21
C MET A 1 -38.02 12.90 38.95
N ASN A 2 -37.31 11.92 38.40
CA ASN A 2 -36.38 12.00 37.25
C ASN A 2 -37.09 12.50 35.97
N MET A 3 -36.46 13.01 34.91
CA MET A 3 -35.17 12.70 34.29
C MET A 3 -34.56 13.91 33.53
N PRO A 4 -33.23 13.93 33.30
CA PRO A 4 -32.59 14.83 32.34
C PRO A 4 -32.80 14.33 30.90
N MET A 5 -33.07 15.24 29.96
CA MET A 5 -33.05 14.95 28.52
C MET A 5 -31.66 14.49 28.09
N LYS A 6 -31.60 13.34 27.41
CA LYS A 6 -30.39 12.87 26.72
C LYS A 6 -30.17 13.72 25.46
N PRO A 7 -28.95 14.17 25.15
CA PRO A 7 -28.66 14.69 23.83
C PRO A 7 -28.69 13.51 22.85
N GLN A 8 -29.64 13.54 21.93
CA GLN A 8 -29.68 12.62 20.81
C GLN A 8 -28.67 13.15 19.79
N ALA A 9 -27.40 12.75 19.97
CA ALA A 9 -26.40 12.98 18.95
C ALA A 9 -26.80 12.19 17.69
N ASP A 10 -26.84 12.93 16.61
CA ASP A 10 -27.35 12.59 15.30
C ASP A 10 -26.51 11.47 14.68
N SER A 11 -27.04 10.24 14.62
CA SER A 11 -26.29 9.07 14.17
C SER A 11 -25.83 9.17 12.71
N GLY A 12 -26.49 10.00 11.90
CA GLY A 12 -26.07 10.28 10.52
C GLY A 12 -24.77 11.06 10.44
N THR A 13 -24.59 12.08 11.27
CA THR A 13 -23.38 12.94 11.26
C THR A 13 -22.14 12.18 11.75
N ALA A 14 -22.31 11.24 12.68
CA ALA A 14 -21.23 10.40 13.19
C ALA A 14 -20.64 9.48 12.10
N HIS A 15 -21.51 8.82 11.32
CA HIS A 15 -21.09 7.90 10.25
C HIS A 15 -20.43 8.61 9.05
N ILE A 16 -20.89 9.82 8.71
CA ILE A 16 -20.24 10.66 7.68
C ILE A 16 -18.81 11.05 8.10
N THR A 17 -18.65 11.43 9.37
CA THR A 17 -17.36 11.82 9.93
C THR A 17 -16.38 10.64 9.96
N GLU A 18 -16.84 9.46 10.34
CA GLU A 18 -16.02 8.23 10.34
C GLU A 18 -15.54 7.85 8.94
N LEU A 19 -16.40 7.92 7.93
CA LEU A 19 -16.03 7.56 6.56
C LEU A 19 -15.10 8.58 5.91
N ALA A 20 -15.28 9.87 6.21
CA ALA A 20 -14.36 10.91 5.74
C ALA A 20 -12.95 10.69 6.31
N VAL A 21 -12.86 10.33 7.60
CA VAL A 21 -11.59 9.97 8.26
C VAL A 21 -10.94 8.75 7.61
N VAL A 22 -11.72 7.72 7.24
CA VAL A 22 -11.22 6.54 6.54
C VAL A 22 -10.63 6.91 5.16
N LEU A 23 -11.32 7.76 4.39
CA LEU A 23 -10.84 8.19 3.08
C LEU A 23 -9.58 9.05 3.17
N ASP A 24 -9.54 9.97 4.13
CA ASP A 24 -8.36 10.83 4.37
C ASP A 24 -7.15 9.98 4.79
N ARG A 25 -7.36 9.00 5.68
CA ARG A 25 -6.32 8.05 6.06
C ARG A 25 -5.78 7.29 4.85
N LEU A 26 -6.65 6.75 4.02
CA LEU A 26 -6.26 5.99 2.83
C LEU A 26 -5.42 6.84 1.87
N LYS A 27 -5.87 8.06 1.57
CA LYS A 27 -5.15 9.01 0.71
C LYS A 27 -3.79 9.38 1.28
N GLN A 28 -3.70 9.59 2.60
CA GLN A 28 -2.45 9.93 3.27
C GLN A 28 -1.46 8.75 3.24
N GLU A 29 -1.88 7.55 3.66
CA GLU A 29 -1.02 6.36 3.68
C GLU A 29 -0.52 6.03 2.26
N HIS A 30 -1.37 6.09 1.23
CA HIS A 30 -0.95 5.88 -0.15
C HIS A 30 0.09 6.91 -0.61
N SER A 31 -0.11 8.19 -0.29
CA SER A 31 0.85 9.23 -0.66
C SER A 31 2.22 8.99 -0.03
N GLU A 32 2.26 8.57 1.25
CA GLU A 32 3.49 8.27 1.96
C GLU A 32 4.18 7.01 1.39
N LEU A 33 3.42 5.94 1.15
CA LEU A 33 3.94 4.70 0.57
C LEU A 33 4.49 4.96 -0.84
N MET A 34 3.79 5.71 -1.68
CA MET A 34 4.22 6.09 -3.03
C MET A 34 5.52 6.90 -3.02
N GLN A 35 5.66 7.82 -2.06
CA GLN A 35 6.89 8.58 -1.90
C GLN A 35 8.06 7.66 -1.56
N VAL A 36 7.91 6.81 -0.54
CA VAL A 36 8.96 5.87 -0.12
C VAL A 36 9.35 4.93 -1.27
N LEU A 37 8.38 4.38 -1.99
CA LEU A 37 8.63 3.51 -3.15
C LEU A 37 9.41 4.22 -4.26
N THR A 38 9.11 5.50 -4.52
CA THR A 38 9.80 6.29 -5.53
C THR A 38 11.26 6.52 -5.13
N GLU A 39 11.51 6.95 -3.89
CA GLU A 39 12.87 7.17 -3.39
C GLU A 39 13.68 5.86 -3.33
N MET A 40 13.05 4.76 -2.90
CA MET A 40 13.67 3.43 -2.90
C MET A 40 14.01 2.94 -4.31
N GLU A 41 13.13 3.15 -5.30
CA GLU A 41 13.39 2.81 -6.69
C GLU A 41 14.61 3.58 -7.21
N GLU A 42 14.65 4.90 -6.98
CA GLU A 42 15.77 5.74 -7.41
C GLU A 42 17.09 5.23 -6.84
N GLN A 43 17.14 4.96 -5.54
CA GLN A 43 18.35 4.44 -4.87
C GLN A 43 18.73 3.04 -5.36
N ALA A 44 17.76 2.16 -5.65
CA ALA A 44 18.00 0.85 -6.22
C ALA A 44 18.61 0.97 -7.63
N VAL A 45 18.08 1.84 -8.48
CA VAL A 45 18.63 2.11 -9.82
C VAL A 45 20.05 2.69 -9.72
N GLN A 46 20.33 3.60 -8.78
CA GLN A 46 21.69 4.09 -8.56
C GLN A 46 22.63 2.96 -8.13
N ALA A 47 22.20 2.07 -7.24
CA ALA A 47 23.00 0.91 -6.81
C ALA A 47 23.28 -0.07 -7.96
N GLU A 48 22.37 -0.20 -8.92
CA GLU A 48 22.55 -1.02 -10.13
C GLU A 48 23.59 -0.41 -11.10
N LEU A 49 23.62 0.92 -11.22
CA LEU A 49 24.52 1.64 -12.11
C LEU A 49 25.91 1.89 -11.49
N GLU A 50 26.05 1.73 -10.18
CA GLU A 50 27.30 1.93 -9.47
C GLU A 50 28.40 0.97 -9.96
N THR A 51 29.58 1.53 -10.18
CA THR A 51 30.77 0.84 -10.71
C THR A 51 31.72 0.41 -9.60
N ASP A 52 31.73 1.14 -8.48
CA ASP A 52 32.48 0.78 -7.29
C ASP A 52 31.72 -0.28 -6.48
N LYS A 53 32.27 -1.49 -6.42
CA LYS A 53 31.66 -2.64 -5.72
C LYS A 53 31.44 -2.39 -4.23
N HIS A 54 32.32 -1.65 -3.56
CA HIS A 54 32.18 -1.37 -2.14
C HIS A 54 31.04 -0.40 -1.89
N ARG A 55 30.90 0.63 -2.75
CA ARG A 55 29.76 1.55 -2.70
C ARG A 55 28.45 0.85 -3.03
N ALA A 56 28.42 0.04 -4.10
CA ALA A 56 27.25 -0.72 -4.48
C ALA A 56 26.78 -1.65 -3.35
N LEU A 57 27.71 -2.38 -2.72
CA LEU A 57 27.40 -3.23 -1.57
C LEU A 57 26.87 -2.43 -0.38
N GLY A 58 27.48 -1.28 -0.07
CA GLY A 58 27.00 -0.37 0.98
C GLY A 58 25.57 0.10 0.73
N SER A 59 25.26 0.55 -0.48
CA SER A 59 23.91 0.97 -0.88
C SER A 59 22.90 -0.18 -0.79
N LEU A 60 23.27 -1.38 -1.23
CA LEU A 60 22.40 -2.56 -1.15
C LEU A 60 22.10 -2.97 0.30
N LEU A 61 23.08 -2.88 1.20
CA LEU A 61 22.89 -3.16 2.63
C LEU A 61 21.97 -2.11 3.29
N HIS A 62 22.12 -0.85 2.92
CA HIS A 62 21.22 0.22 3.37
C HIS A 62 19.79 -0.03 2.87
N LEU A 63 19.63 -0.27 1.56
CA LEU A 63 18.34 -0.60 0.94
C LEU A 63 17.71 -1.83 1.59
N ARG A 64 18.49 -2.86 1.96
CA ARG A 64 17.96 -4.02 2.68
C ARG A 64 17.30 -3.65 4.01
N LEU A 65 17.91 -2.77 4.80
CA LEU A 65 17.33 -2.32 6.07
C LEU A 65 16.07 -1.49 5.82
N TRP A 66 16.11 -0.61 4.82
CA TRP A 66 14.96 0.21 4.48
C TRP A 66 13.79 -0.62 3.95
N THR A 67 14.03 -1.62 3.08
CA THR A 67 13.00 -2.54 2.61
C THR A 67 12.35 -3.33 3.74
N LEU A 68 13.09 -3.70 4.79
CA LEU A 68 12.50 -4.37 5.95
C LEU A 68 11.53 -3.44 6.69
N ALA A 69 11.93 -2.19 6.95
CA ALA A 69 11.06 -1.21 7.58
C ALA A 69 9.83 -0.89 6.72
N PHE A 70 10.03 -0.67 5.41
CA PHE A 70 8.94 -0.42 4.48
C PHE A 70 7.94 -1.58 4.44
N LYS A 71 8.43 -2.84 4.46
CA LYS A 71 7.56 -4.01 4.52
C LYS A 71 6.66 -3.99 5.76
N GLU A 72 7.18 -3.60 6.92
CA GLU A 72 6.38 -3.51 8.15
C GLU A 72 5.30 -2.43 8.06
N GLU A 73 5.55 -1.31 7.37
CA GLU A 73 4.53 -0.28 7.10
C GLU A 73 3.47 -0.80 6.14
N LEU A 74 3.90 -1.42 5.04
CA LEU A 74 3.01 -1.97 4.02
C LEU A 74 2.11 -3.08 4.60
N ASP A 75 2.66 -3.97 5.41
CA ASP A 75 1.88 -5.02 6.08
C ASP A 75 0.80 -4.42 6.99
N ARG A 76 1.12 -3.34 7.74
CA ARG A 76 0.12 -2.66 8.59
C ARG A 76 -0.98 -1.98 7.80
N HIS A 77 -0.62 -1.36 6.69
CA HIS A 77 -1.57 -0.77 5.76
C HIS A 77 -2.52 -1.84 5.21
N SER A 78 -1.99 -2.90 4.59
CA SER A 78 -2.81 -3.98 4.01
C SER A 78 -3.65 -4.71 5.06
N GLU A 79 -3.14 -4.95 6.28
CA GLU A 79 -3.93 -5.53 7.36
C GLU A 79 -5.13 -4.65 7.75
N TRP A 80 -4.95 -3.33 7.76
CA TRP A 80 -6.05 -2.42 8.04
C TRP A 80 -7.09 -2.45 6.93
N GLU A 81 -6.67 -2.45 5.67
CA GLU A 81 -7.58 -2.52 4.52
C GLU A 81 -8.42 -3.80 4.53
N GLU A 82 -7.78 -4.95 4.77
CA GLU A 82 -8.43 -6.25 4.83
C GLU A 82 -9.40 -6.40 6.00
N LYS A 83 -9.10 -5.80 7.15
CA LYS A 83 -9.90 -5.94 8.37
C LYS A 83 -11.03 -4.93 8.46
N GLU A 84 -10.86 -3.75 7.88
CA GLU A 84 -11.79 -2.63 8.06
C GLU A 84 -12.36 -2.13 6.73
N LEU A 85 -11.51 -1.65 5.82
CA LEU A 85 -11.95 -0.94 4.62
C LEU A 85 -12.69 -1.84 3.62
N PHE A 86 -12.08 -2.94 3.20
CA PHE A 86 -12.69 -3.82 2.19
C PHE A 86 -13.95 -4.52 2.70
N PRO A 87 -14.02 -5.03 3.95
CA PRO A 87 -15.27 -5.55 4.50
C PRO A 87 -16.39 -4.50 4.52
N PHE A 88 -16.09 -3.26 4.89
CA PHE A 88 -17.05 -2.16 4.88
C PHE A 88 -17.58 -1.89 3.47
N LEU A 89 -16.69 -1.70 2.49
CA LEU A 89 -17.07 -1.45 1.10
C LEU A 89 -17.86 -2.62 0.51
N ASN A 90 -17.41 -3.86 0.76
CA ASN A 90 -18.11 -5.04 0.30
C ASN A 90 -19.53 -5.11 0.89
N ALA A 91 -19.68 -4.85 2.20
CA ALA A 91 -20.98 -4.80 2.87
C ALA A 91 -21.93 -3.75 2.27
N TYR A 92 -21.43 -2.57 1.94
CA TYR A 92 -22.20 -1.50 1.31
C TYR A 92 -22.64 -1.87 -0.11
N PHE A 93 -21.74 -2.47 -0.91
CA PHE A 93 -22.00 -2.77 -2.32
C PHE A 93 -22.60 -4.16 -2.59
N ARG A 94 -22.91 -4.99 -1.57
CA ARG A 94 -23.40 -6.39 -1.72
C ARG A 94 -24.58 -6.58 -2.68
N HIS A 95 -25.42 -5.56 -2.84
CA HIS A 95 -26.63 -5.62 -3.68
C HIS A 95 -26.52 -4.88 -5.01
N SER A 96 -25.42 -4.16 -5.22
CA SER A 96 -25.14 -3.49 -6.48
C SER A 96 -24.43 -4.43 -7.45
N ALA A 97 -24.77 -4.33 -8.73
CA ALA A 97 -24.22 -5.17 -9.79
C ALA A 97 -22.74 -4.85 -10.08
N PHE A 98 -21.86 -5.15 -9.12
CA PHE A 98 -20.40 -5.17 -9.30
C PHE A 98 -19.80 -6.59 -9.37
N PRO A 99 -20.24 -7.49 -10.28
CA PRO A 99 -19.51 -8.74 -10.57
C PRO A 99 -18.03 -8.53 -10.92
N THR A 100 -17.65 -7.32 -11.38
CA THR A 100 -16.29 -6.94 -11.73
C THR A 100 -15.40 -6.60 -10.55
N VAL A 101 -15.95 -6.19 -9.39
CA VAL A 101 -15.15 -5.71 -8.25
C VAL A 101 -14.33 -6.84 -7.62
N MET A 102 -14.90 -8.04 -7.48
CA MET A 102 -14.16 -9.20 -6.97
C MET A 102 -13.02 -9.63 -7.89
N ALA A 103 -13.20 -9.52 -9.21
CA ALA A 103 -12.13 -9.81 -10.16
C ALA A 103 -11.01 -8.75 -10.09
N SER A 104 -11.36 -7.48 -9.87
CA SER A 104 -10.39 -6.40 -9.67
C SER A 104 -9.58 -6.57 -8.38
N PHE A 105 -10.25 -6.89 -7.25
CA PHE A 105 -9.56 -7.17 -5.98
C PHE A 105 -8.61 -8.37 -6.08
N LEU A 106 -9.04 -9.45 -6.76
CA LEU A 106 -8.15 -10.59 -7.00
C LEU A 106 -6.92 -10.23 -7.84
N SER A 107 -7.05 -9.28 -8.79
CA SER A 107 -5.91 -8.79 -9.54
C SER A 107 -4.97 -7.95 -8.68
N LEU A 108 -5.51 -7.13 -7.78
CA LEU A 108 -4.72 -6.34 -6.83
C LEU A 108 -3.94 -7.25 -5.88
N GLU A 109 -4.59 -8.28 -5.32
CA GLU A 109 -3.97 -9.28 -4.45
C GLU A 109 -2.77 -9.96 -5.14
N LYS A 110 -2.93 -10.37 -6.41
CA LYS A 110 -1.84 -10.98 -7.19
C LYS A 110 -0.68 -10.01 -7.46
N ASP A 111 -0.98 -8.75 -7.76
CA ASP A 111 0.05 -7.73 -7.96
C ASP A 111 0.84 -7.50 -6.66
N HIS A 112 0.14 -7.44 -5.52
CA HIS A 112 0.74 -7.34 -4.19
C HIS A 112 1.65 -8.53 -3.88
N GLU A 113 1.14 -9.76 -3.99
CA GLU A 113 1.91 -10.99 -3.78
C GLU A 113 3.16 -11.04 -4.67
N LEU A 114 3.05 -10.64 -5.93
CA LEU A 114 4.17 -10.60 -6.86
C LEU A 114 5.24 -9.62 -6.40
N ALA A 115 4.86 -8.40 -6.00
CA ALA A 115 5.82 -7.44 -5.48
C ALA A 115 6.52 -7.92 -4.21
N MET A 116 5.78 -8.55 -3.29
CA MET A 116 6.33 -9.13 -2.07
C MET A 116 7.34 -10.24 -2.37
N ASN A 117 7.08 -11.07 -3.38
CA ASN A 117 8.01 -12.08 -3.84
C ASN A 117 9.33 -11.48 -4.38
N TYR A 118 9.25 -10.35 -5.12
CA TYR A 118 10.43 -9.63 -5.57
C TYR A 118 11.22 -9.01 -4.40
N MET A 119 10.55 -8.35 -3.45
CA MET A 119 11.22 -7.84 -2.25
C MET A 119 11.91 -8.93 -1.45
N GLN A 120 11.22 -10.04 -1.22
CA GLN A 120 11.79 -11.15 -0.47
C GLN A 120 13.01 -11.75 -1.19
N SER A 121 12.98 -11.77 -2.52
CA SER A 121 14.11 -12.20 -3.35
C SER A 121 15.27 -11.22 -3.28
N PHE A 122 15.00 -9.91 -3.27
CA PHE A 122 16.01 -8.88 -3.01
C PHE A 122 16.67 -9.08 -1.64
N LEU A 123 15.88 -9.20 -0.57
CA LEU A 123 16.37 -9.38 0.80
C LEU A 123 17.28 -10.61 0.93
N ARG A 124 16.90 -11.74 0.31
CA ARG A 124 17.71 -12.96 0.24
C ARG A 124 18.99 -12.75 -0.57
N SER A 125 18.87 -12.08 -1.72
CA SER A 125 20.02 -11.82 -2.60
C SER A 125 21.07 -10.99 -1.89
N VAL A 126 20.68 -9.89 -1.23
CA VAL A 126 21.60 -9.05 -0.46
C VAL A 126 22.19 -9.78 0.73
N HIS A 127 21.40 -10.60 1.44
CA HIS A 127 21.92 -11.41 2.55
C HIS A 127 23.03 -12.40 2.10
N ALA A 128 22.95 -12.90 0.87
CA ALA A 128 23.94 -13.81 0.29
C ALA A 128 25.15 -13.09 -0.34
N LEU A 129 25.18 -11.76 -0.37
CA LEU A 129 26.33 -11.00 -0.86
C LEU A 129 27.46 -11.00 0.17
N LYS A 130 28.68 -11.02 -0.35
CA LYS A 130 29.94 -10.94 0.37
C LYS A 130 30.80 -9.85 -0.25
N SER A 131 31.85 -9.43 0.44
CA SER A 131 32.79 -8.41 -0.05
C SER A 131 33.46 -8.75 -1.39
N ASP A 132 33.59 -10.04 -1.70
CA ASP A 132 34.18 -10.58 -2.92
C ASP A 132 33.14 -10.92 -4.01
N SER A 133 31.85 -10.67 -3.76
CA SER A 133 30.79 -10.94 -4.74
C SER A 133 31.02 -10.15 -6.03
N ASP A 134 30.70 -10.76 -7.17
CA ASP A 134 30.82 -10.10 -8.45
C ASP A 134 29.78 -8.96 -8.60
N ALA A 135 30.08 -8.03 -9.50
CA ALA A 135 29.21 -6.88 -9.74
C ALA A 135 27.87 -7.29 -10.37
N MET A 136 27.81 -8.41 -11.10
CA MET A 136 26.58 -8.87 -11.75
C MET A 136 25.53 -9.28 -10.71
N ARG A 137 25.93 -9.98 -9.65
CA ARG A 137 25.06 -10.35 -8.53
C ARG A 137 24.53 -9.14 -7.77
N MET A 138 25.35 -8.10 -7.60
CA MET A 138 24.93 -6.83 -6.99
C MET A 138 23.86 -6.13 -7.84
N LYS A 139 24.08 -6.06 -9.16
CA LYS A 139 23.11 -5.49 -10.11
C LYS A 139 21.79 -6.27 -10.13
N GLN A 140 21.86 -7.60 -10.14
CA GLN A 140 20.68 -8.45 -10.06
C GLN A 140 19.90 -8.22 -8.76
N ALA A 141 20.59 -8.07 -7.62
CA ALA A 141 19.93 -7.73 -6.37
C ALA A 141 19.20 -6.37 -6.47
N ALA A 142 19.88 -5.33 -6.94
CA ALA A 142 19.28 -4.01 -7.13
C ALA A 142 18.04 -4.06 -8.03
N ALA A 143 18.12 -4.74 -9.18
CA ALA A 143 17.02 -4.89 -10.12
C ALA A 143 15.78 -5.57 -9.51
N LEU A 144 15.95 -6.54 -8.61
CA LEU A 144 14.82 -7.16 -7.89
C LEU A 144 14.04 -6.13 -7.07
N LEU A 145 14.73 -5.20 -6.38
CA LEU A 145 14.06 -4.16 -5.61
C LEU A 145 13.40 -3.12 -6.53
N THR A 146 14.07 -2.72 -7.62
CA THR A 146 13.50 -1.85 -8.65
C THR A 146 12.18 -2.42 -9.19
N HIS A 147 12.14 -3.72 -9.50
CA HIS A 147 10.92 -4.39 -9.94
C HIS A 147 9.83 -4.42 -8.87
N ALA A 148 10.17 -4.72 -7.62
CA ALA A 148 9.20 -4.68 -6.53
C ALA A 148 8.57 -3.28 -6.38
N CYS A 149 9.39 -2.22 -6.42
CA CYS A 149 8.91 -0.86 -6.25
C CYS A 149 7.93 -0.46 -7.36
N ARG A 150 8.26 -0.77 -8.62
CA ARG A 150 7.38 -0.49 -9.77
C ARG A 150 6.05 -1.23 -9.70
N ILE A 151 6.07 -2.50 -9.30
CA ILE A 151 4.84 -3.29 -9.18
C ILE A 151 3.95 -2.72 -8.08
N LEU A 152 4.51 -2.38 -6.90
CA LEU A 152 3.70 -1.78 -5.84
C LEU A 152 3.15 -0.41 -6.18
N ARG A 153 3.93 0.43 -6.85
CA ARG A 153 3.39 1.71 -7.33
C ARG A 153 2.21 1.50 -8.26
N SER A 154 2.34 0.60 -9.22
CA SER A 154 1.23 0.26 -10.12
C SER A 154 0.05 -0.36 -9.38
N HIS A 155 0.29 -1.15 -8.33
CA HIS A 155 -0.74 -1.72 -7.46
C HIS A 155 -1.52 -0.62 -6.74
N LEU A 156 -0.83 0.29 -6.04
CA LEU A 156 -1.46 1.43 -5.35
C LEU A 156 -2.24 2.31 -6.33
N GLU A 157 -1.67 2.64 -7.50
CA GLU A 157 -2.39 3.42 -8.53
C GLU A 157 -3.69 2.74 -9.00
N LYS A 158 -3.69 1.41 -9.18
CA LYS A 158 -4.88 0.65 -9.57
C LYS A 158 -5.90 0.57 -8.44
N GLU A 159 -5.42 0.45 -7.21
CA GLU A 159 -6.25 0.42 -6.03
C GLU A 159 -6.95 1.77 -5.83
N GLU A 160 -6.25 2.89 -5.94
CA GLU A 160 -6.84 4.24 -5.89
C GLU A 160 -7.95 4.40 -6.94
N GLN A 161 -7.71 3.95 -8.18
CA GLN A 161 -8.70 4.00 -9.27
C GLN A 161 -9.96 3.17 -8.98
N LEU A 162 -9.85 2.14 -8.14
CA LEU A 162 -10.96 1.28 -7.77
C LEU A 162 -11.66 1.78 -6.49
N VAL A 163 -10.89 2.02 -5.44
CA VAL A 163 -11.34 2.21 -4.06
C VAL A 163 -11.76 3.65 -3.77
N PHE A 164 -11.08 4.65 -4.35
CA PHE A 164 -11.45 6.05 -4.10
C PHE A 164 -12.84 6.39 -4.65
N PRO A 165 -13.20 6.02 -5.90
CA PRO A 165 -14.55 6.27 -6.39
C PRO A 165 -15.62 5.53 -5.57
N MET A 166 -15.29 4.35 -5.03
CA MET A 166 -16.21 3.58 -4.20
C MET A 166 -16.48 4.28 -2.87
N THR A 167 -15.43 4.71 -2.17
CA THR A 167 -15.53 5.44 -0.89
C THR A 167 -16.22 6.80 -1.06
N GLU A 168 -15.89 7.55 -2.10
CA GLU A 168 -16.54 8.84 -2.42
C GLU A 168 -18.03 8.68 -2.76
N LYS A 169 -18.39 7.58 -3.44
CA LYS A 169 -19.80 7.26 -3.69
C LYS A 169 -20.56 6.98 -2.39
N VAL A 170 -19.96 6.20 -1.47
CA VAL A 170 -20.59 5.92 -0.17
C VAL A 170 -20.81 7.23 0.60
N LEU A 171 -19.83 8.14 0.62
CA LEU A 171 -19.97 9.47 1.23
C LEU A 171 -21.15 10.25 0.63
N THR A 172 -21.20 10.34 -0.71
CA THR A 172 -22.27 11.07 -1.42
C THR A 172 -23.66 10.49 -1.15
N ASP A 173 -23.79 9.17 -1.14
CA ASP A 173 -25.04 8.47 -0.88
C ASP A 173 -25.51 8.71 0.57
N ILE A 174 -24.60 8.66 1.54
CA ILE A 174 -24.90 8.93 2.95
C ILE A 174 -25.31 10.41 3.14
N ASP A 175 -24.54 11.35 2.61
CA ASP A 175 -24.86 12.79 2.67
C ASP A 175 -26.26 13.08 2.10
N SER A 176 -26.62 12.42 1.00
CA SER A 176 -27.94 12.57 0.36
C SER A 176 -29.09 11.98 1.17
N LEU A 177 -28.83 10.97 2.03
CA LEU A 177 -29.85 10.36 2.90
C LEU A 177 -30.13 11.18 4.16
N PHE A 178 -29.18 12.02 4.58
CA PHE A 178 -29.26 12.84 5.79
C PHE A 178 -29.37 14.36 5.52
N SER A 179 -29.45 14.77 4.24
CA SER A 179 -29.78 16.13 3.81
C SER A 179 -31.29 16.32 3.60
#